data_AF-A0A0V8RPY1-F1
#
_entry.id   AF-A0A0V8RPY1-F1
#
_cell.length_a   1.000
_cell.length_b   1.000
_cell.length_c   1.000
_cell.angle_alpha   90.00
_cell.angle_beta   90.00
_cell.angle_gamma   90.00
#
_symmetry.space_group_name_H-M   'P 1'
#
loop_
_entity.id
_entity.type
_entity.pdbx_description
1 polymer ?
#
loop_
_entity_poly.entity_id
_entity_poly.type
_entity_poly.pdbx_seq_one_letter_code
_entity_poly.pdbx_strand_id
1 'polypeptide(L)'
;MNASVIVTVVFLLFAGCVLLAWIAARGASRAASIEEIAARMQRSASKARAKGTTLLERHVGFDYYDVDGEAPLPHLICLATQDVIIEAELNNCFALDTPKIAVDLDRQQIHVTLEVLRLDEPSLEVRT
;
A
#
# COMPACT_ATOMS: atom_id res chain seq x y z
N MET A 1 46.12 -38.46 7.20
CA MET A 1 44.87 -37.74 6.82
C MET A 1 44.99 -37.39 5.34
N ASN A 2 44.06 -37.84 4.50
CA ASN A 2 44.23 -37.82 3.05
C ASN A 2 43.83 -36.45 2.48
N ALA A 3 44.70 -35.81 1.70
CA ALA A 3 44.47 -34.45 1.17
C ALA A 3 43.20 -34.35 0.33
N SER A 4 42.85 -35.43 -0.38
CA SER A 4 41.61 -35.54 -1.15
C SER A 4 40.35 -35.41 -0.27
N VAL A 5 40.34 -36.04 0.91
CA VAL A 5 39.20 -36.00 1.84
C VAL A 5 39.01 -34.59 2.39
N ILE A 6 40.11 -33.88 2.70
CA ILE A 6 40.07 -32.50 3.18
C ILE A 6 39.46 -31.59 2.11
N VAL A 7 39.90 -31.71 0.85
CA VAL A 7 39.38 -30.91 -0.26
C VAL A 7 37.89 -31.15 -0.48
N THR A 8 37.43 -32.40 -0.45
CA THR A 8 36.00 -32.72 -0.63
C THR A 8 35.13 -32.13 0.48
N VAL A 9 35.57 -32.20 1.74
CA VAL A 9 34.82 -31.64 2.87
C VAL A 9 34.72 -30.12 2.76
N VAL A 10 35.81 -29.44 2.36
CA VAL A 10 35.80 -27.99 2.16
C VAL A 10 34.84 -27.57 1.05
N PHE A 11 34.84 -28.28 -0.08
CA PHE A 11 33.91 -27.99 -1.17
C PHE A 11 32.44 -28.20 -0.78
N LEU A 12 32.14 -29.27 -0.04
CA LEU A 12 30.79 -29.50 0.48
C LEU A 12 30.35 -28.40 1.46
N LEU A 13 31.27 -27.93 2.31
CA LEU A 13 31.00 -26.82 3.20
C LEU A 13 30.66 -25.54 2.42
N PHE A 14 31.46 -25.19 1.41
CA PHE A 14 31.20 -24.02 0.58
C PHE A 14 29.88 -24.14 -0.19
N ALA A 15 29.59 -25.30 -0.78
CA ALA A 15 28.32 -25.55 -1.46
C ALA A 15 27.13 -25.41 -0.51
N GLY A 16 27.23 -25.93 0.72
CA GLY A 16 26.22 -25.78 1.76
C GLY A 16 25.99 -24.32 2.16
N CYS A 17 27.06 -23.55 2.36
CA CYS A 17 26.96 -22.11 2.67
C CYS A 17 26.28 -21.32 1.55
N VAL A 18 26.63 -21.59 0.29
CA VAL A 18 25.99 -20.94 -0.87
C VAL A 18 24.51 -21.29 -0.95
N LEU A 19 24.15 -22.55 -0.71
CA LEU A 19 22.76 -23.00 -0.72
C LEU A 19 21.93 -22.31 0.37
N LEU A 20 22.47 -22.20 1.59
CA LEU A 20 21.82 -21.52 2.70
C LEU A 20 21.64 -20.02 2.42
N ALA A 21 22.65 -19.36 1.85
CA ALA A 21 22.55 -17.96 1.44
C ALA A 21 21.47 -17.75 0.37
N TRP A 22 21.37 -18.65 -0.61
CA TRP A 22 20.34 -18.61 -1.64
C TRP A 22 18.92 -18.78 -1.07
N ILE A 23 18.74 -19.73 -0.14
CA ILE A 23 17.45 -19.96 0.54
C ILE A 23 17.08 -18.74 1.39
N ALA A 24 18.02 -18.16 2.12
CA ALA A 24 17.79 -16.95 2.91
C ALA A 24 17.37 -15.76 2.05
N ALA A 25 18.01 -15.54 0.89
CA ALA A 25 17.64 -14.47 -0.05
C ALA A 25 16.23 -14.67 -0.65
N ARG A 26 15.85 -15.92 -0.94
CA ARG A 26 14.48 -16.28 -1.38
C ARG A 26 13.45 -16.18 -0.26
N GLY A 27 13.83 -16.46 0.98
CA GLY A 27 12.97 -16.31 2.16
C GLY A 27 12.73 -14.85 2.53
N ALA A 28 13.78 -14.03 2.54
CA ALA A 28 13.71 -12.61 2.85
C ALA A 28 12.86 -11.82 1.83
N SER A 29 12.88 -12.20 0.55
CA SER A 29 12.02 -11.58 -0.47
C SER A 29 10.53 -11.93 -0.33
N ARG A 30 10.19 -13.03 0.37
CA ARG A 30 8.80 -13.41 0.68
C ARG A 30 8.32 -12.91 2.05
N ALA A 31 9.25 -12.61 2.96
CA ALA A 31 8.97 -12.19 4.31
C ALA A 31 9.29 -10.69 4.54
N ALA A 32 9.08 -9.84 3.52
CA ALA A 32 8.93 -8.42 3.77
C ALA A 32 7.79 -8.28 4.78
N SER A 33 8.13 -8.02 6.04
CA SER A 33 7.16 -8.01 7.12
C SER A 33 6.13 -6.93 6.82
N ILE A 34 4.88 -7.14 7.23
CA ILE A 34 3.82 -6.13 7.10
C ILE A 34 4.29 -4.79 7.70
N GLU A 35 5.10 -4.86 8.75
CA GLU A 35 5.77 -3.73 9.38
C GLU A 35 6.79 -3.03 8.47
N GLU A 36 7.60 -3.76 7.70
CA GLU A 36 8.52 -3.16 6.74
C GLU A 36 7.79 -2.48 5.58
N ILE A 37 6.69 -3.08 5.10
CA ILE A 37 5.82 -2.48 4.07
C ILE A 37 5.20 -1.20 4.61
N ALA A 38 4.61 -1.24 5.82
CA ALA A 38 4.05 -0.07 6.48
C ALA A 38 5.09 1.04 6.69
N ALA A 39 6.29 0.70 7.14
CA ALA A 39 7.38 1.65 7.33
C ALA A 39 7.86 2.28 6.02
N ARG A 40 7.92 1.52 4.92
CA ARG A 40 8.23 2.04 3.58
C ARG A 40 7.13 2.98 3.10
N MET A 41 5.86 2.61 3.25
CA MET A 41 4.71 3.43 2.89
C MET A 41 4.70 4.76 3.65
N GLN A 42 4.93 4.73 4.97
CA GLN A 42 5.03 5.95 5.79
C GLN A 42 6.18 6.87 5.37
N ARG A 43 7.34 6.32 5.01
CA ARG A 43 8.50 7.12 4.53
C ARG A 43 8.26 7.73 3.15
N SER A 44 7.55 7.06 2.24
CA SER A 44 7.13 7.67 0.97
C SER A 44 6.08 8.76 1.19
N ALA A 45 5.14 8.52 2.09
CA ALA A 45 4.09 9.48 2.44
C ALA A 45 4.67 10.78 3.03
N SER A 46 5.64 10.69 3.95
CA SER A 46 6.25 11.88 4.57
C SER A 46 7.02 12.75 3.58
N LYS A 47 7.72 12.14 2.61
CA LYS A 47 8.41 12.88 1.54
C LYS A 47 7.44 13.57 0.59
N ALA A 48 6.29 12.95 0.32
CA ALA A 48 5.24 13.52 -0.51
C ALA A 48 4.47 14.65 0.19
N ARG A 49 4.20 14.50 1.50
CA ARG A 49 3.61 15.56 2.36
C ARG A 49 4.38 16.88 2.30
N ALA A 50 5.71 16.82 2.24
CA ALA A 50 6.55 18.00 2.10
C ALA A 50 6.35 18.77 0.77
N LYS A 51 5.77 18.15 -0.25
CA LYS A 51 5.46 18.78 -1.55
C LYS A 51 4.08 19.42 -1.63
N GLY A 52 3.28 19.32 -0.57
CA GLY A 52 1.89 19.77 -0.52
C GLY A 52 0.92 18.64 -0.84
N THR A 53 -0.01 18.37 0.06
CA THR A 53 -1.01 17.30 -0.07
C THR A 53 -2.41 17.85 0.05
N THR A 54 -3.36 17.12 -0.51
CA THR A 54 -4.78 17.40 -0.40
C THR A 54 -5.48 16.21 0.24
N LEU A 55 -6.59 16.48 0.92
CA LEU A 55 -7.46 15.45 1.48
C LEU A 55 -8.68 15.31 0.59
N LEU A 56 -8.94 14.09 0.14
CA LEU A 56 -10.21 13.71 -0.46
C LEU A 56 -11.08 13.12 0.65
N GLU A 57 -12.30 13.62 0.73
CA GLU A 57 -13.26 13.21 1.75
C GLU A 57 -14.57 12.80 1.09
N ARG A 58 -15.15 11.72 1.60
CA ARG A 58 -16.47 11.24 1.20
C ARG A 58 -17.31 11.04 2.43
N HIS A 59 -18.43 11.76 2.49
CA HIS A 59 -19.42 11.68 3.55
C HIS A 59 -20.72 11.20 2.93
N VAL A 60 -21.13 9.98 3.24
CA VAL A 60 -22.26 9.30 2.58
C VAL A 60 -23.09 8.49 3.56
N GLY A 61 -24.39 8.45 3.34
CA GLY A 61 -25.31 7.58 4.08
C GLY A 61 -25.22 6.14 3.58
N PHE A 62 -25.69 5.19 4.41
CA PHE A 62 -25.72 3.77 4.02
C PHE A 62 -26.65 3.53 2.82
N ASP A 63 -27.75 4.28 2.74
CA ASP A 63 -28.76 4.28 1.68
C ASP A 63 -28.20 4.62 0.30
N TYR A 64 -27.09 5.35 0.23
CA TYR A 64 -26.43 5.68 -1.03
C TYR A 64 -25.92 4.44 -1.78
N TYR A 65 -25.42 3.44 -1.04
CA TYR A 65 -24.87 2.21 -1.61
C TYR A 65 -25.83 1.02 -1.51
N ASP A 66 -26.75 1.05 -0.55
CA ASP A 66 -27.66 -0.04 -0.25
C ASP A 66 -29.03 0.51 0.12
N VAL A 67 -29.85 0.66 -0.92
CA VAL A 67 -31.23 1.15 -0.82
C VAL A 67 -32.12 0.13 -0.09
N ASP A 68 -31.82 -1.16 -0.22
CA ASP A 68 -32.62 -2.26 0.32
C ASP A 68 -32.26 -2.56 1.79
N GLY A 69 -31.09 -2.10 2.26
CA GLY A 69 -30.64 -2.24 3.65
C GLY A 69 -30.16 -3.65 4.00
N GLU A 70 -29.88 -4.50 3.00
CA GLU A 70 -29.47 -5.89 3.18
C GLU A 70 -27.94 -6.07 3.18
N ALA A 71 -27.20 -5.08 2.68
CA ALA A 71 -25.77 -5.17 2.52
C ALA A 71 -25.05 -5.06 3.89
N PRO A 72 -24.09 -5.94 4.17
CA PRO A 72 -23.36 -5.90 5.43
C PRO A 72 -22.43 -4.68 5.45
N LEU A 73 -22.24 -4.08 6.63
CA LEU A 73 -21.41 -2.89 6.82
C LEU A 73 -20.01 -2.95 6.14
N PRO A 74 -19.25 -4.06 6.18
CA PRO A 74 -17.99 -4.16 5.47
C PRO A 74 -18.09 -3.93 3.95
N HIS A 75 -19.23 -4.28 3.35
CA HIS A 75 -19.50 -4.03 1.94
C HIS A 75 -19.66 -2.53 1.68
N LEU A 76 -20.47 -1.84 2.48
CA LEU A 76 -20.68 -0.38 2.39
C LEU A 76 -19.37 0.39 2.57
N ILE A 77 -18.56 -0.02 3.55
CA ILE A 77 -17.23 0.55 3.79
C ILE A 77 -16.33 0.37 2.55
N CYS A 78 -16.36 -0.81 1.92
CA CYS A 78 -15.57 -1.09 0.73
C CYS A 78 -15.96 -0.18 -0.44
N LEU A 79 -17.27 -0.02 -0.69
CA LEU A 79 -17.77 0.87 -1.73
C LEU A 79 -17.39 2.34 -1.48
N ALA A 80 -17.61 2.83 -0.26
CA ALA A 80 -17.22 4.19 0.13
C ALA A 80 -15.71 4.45 -0.03
N THR A 81 -14.90 3.44 0.25
CA THR A 81 -13.44 3.51 0.07
C THR A 81 -13.04 3.51 -1.40
N GLN A 82 -13.68 2.68 -2.22
CA GLN A 82 -13.43 2.63 -3.66
C GLN A 82 -13.77 3.96 -4.34
N ASP A 83 -14.86 4.62 -3.97
CA ASP A 83 -15.24 5.91 -4.55
C ASP A 83 -14.15 6.97 -4.37
N VAL A 84 -13.57 7.07 -3.16
CA VAL A 84 -12.49 8.02 -2.88
C VAL A 84 -11.21 7.67 -3.64
N ILE A 85 -10.91 6.38 -3.81
CA ILE A 85 -9.75 5.91 -4.58
C ILE A 85 -9.94 6.22 -6.07
N ILE A 86 -11.12 5.93 -6.62
CA ILE A 86 -11.45 6.22 -8.02
C ILE A 86 -11.42 7.73 -8.26
N GLU A 87 -11.94 8.53 -7.34
CA GLU A 87 -11.85 9.98 -7.40
C GLU A 87 -10.39 10.46 -7.40
N ALA A 88 -9.52 9.87 -6.58
CA ALA A 88 -8.10 10.18 -6.62
C ALA A 88 -7.48 9.85 -8.00
N GLU A 89 -7.78 8.68 -8.55
CA GLU A 89 -7.27 8.24 -9.85
C GLU A 89 -7.74 9.15 -10.98
N LEU A 90 -9.03 9.49 -11.02
CA LEU A 90 -9.61 10.39 -12.02
C LEU A 90 -9.03 11.81 -11.97
N ASN A 91 -8.54 12.23 -10.80
CA ASN A 91 -7.91 13.54 -10.61
C ASN A 91 -6.38 13.52 -10.77
N ASN A 92 -5.80 12.42 -11.26
CA ASN A 92 -4.34 12.22 -11.37
C ASN A 92 -3.62 12.42 -10.03
N CYS A 93 -4.22 11.91 -8.95
CA CYS A 93 -3.67 11.99 -7.61
C CYS A 93 -3.11 10.62 -7.17
N PHE A 94 -1.97 10.65 -6.49
CA PHE A 94 -1.38 9.46 -5.88
C PHE A 94 -1.76 9.38 -4.40
N ALA A 95 -2.35 8.25 -3.99
CA ALA A 95 -2.67 8.00 -2.58
C ALA A 95 -1.39 7.84 -1.75
N LEU A 96 -1.28 8.63 -0.68
CA LEU A 96 -0.08 8.63 0.17
C LEU A 96 -0.18 7.72 1.37
N ASP A 97 -1.40 7.45 1.83
CA ASP A 97 -1.66 6.69 3.02
C ASP A 97 -2.86 5.77 2.79
N THR A 98 -3.10 4.87 3.74
CA THR A 98 -4.35 4.11 3.77
C THR A 98 -5.53 5.02 4.05
N PRO A 99 -6.70 4.81 3.40
CA PRO A 99 -7.92 5.55 3.70
C PRO A 99 -8.29 5.41 5.17
N LYS A 100 -8.62 6.52 5.83
CA LYS A 100 -9.16 6.54 7.18
C LYS A 100 -10.68 6.50 7.11
N ILE A 101 -11.28 5.64 7.93
CA ILE A 101 -12.71 5.34 7.85
C ILE A 101 -13.30 5.57 9.24
N ALA A 102 -14.30 6.44 9.31
CA ALA A 102 -15.13 6.65 10.48
C ALA A 102 -16.57 6.27 10.12
N VAL A 103 -17.17 5.41 10.93
CA VAL A 103 -18.56 4.96 10.75
C VAL A 103 -19.38 5.45 11.92
N ASP A 104 -20.43 6.19 11.64
CA ASP A 104 -21.46 6.55 12.60
C ASP A 104 -22.65 5.60 12.41
N LEU A 105 -22.81 4.66 13.34
CA LEU A 105 -23.90 3.67 13.28
C LEU A 105 -25.25 4.29 13.66
N ASP A 106 -25.26 5.32 14.50
CA ASP A 106 -26.49 5.97 14.95
C ASP A 106 -27.11 6.82 13.82
N ARG A 107 -26.26 7.49 13.05
CA ARG A 107 -26.65 8.28 11.88
C ARG A 107 -26.63 7.49 10.58
N GLN A 108 -26.16 6.25 10.60
CA GLN A 108 -25.96 5.39 9.42
C GLN A 108 -25.13 6.10 8.34
N GLN A 109 -23.98 6.64 8.75
CA GLN A 109 -23.08 7.41 7.88
C GLN A 109 -21.68 6.81 7.86
N ILE A 110 -21.05 6.88 6.69
CA ILE A 110 -19.65 6.53 6.47
C ILE A 110 -18.92 7.79 6.05
N HIS A 111 -17.85 8.10 6.77
CA HIS A 111 -16.89 9.12 6.40
C HIS A 111 -15.57 8.45 6.06
N VAL A 112 -15.13 8.61 4.81
CA VAL A 112 -13.82 8.15 4.34
C VAL A 112 -12.96 9.36 4.02
N THR A 113 -11.72 9.35 4.49
CA THR A 113 -10.72 10.36 4.19
C THR A 113 -9.48 9.71 3.58
N LEU A 114 -9.01 10.22 2.45
CA LEU A 114 -7.78 9.79 1.80
C LEU A 114 -6.87 10.98 1.56
N GLU A 115 -5.64 10.88 2.05
CA GLU A 115 -4.61 11.88 1.75
C GLU A 115 -3.91 11.54 0.44
N VAL A 116 -3.87 12.51 -0.46
CA VAL A 116 -3.35 12.34 -1.81
C VAL A 116 -2.35 13.45 -2.17
N LEU A 117 -1.46 13.13 -3.10
CA LEU A 117 -0.57 14.07 -3.78
C LEU A 117 -1.03 14.22 -5.22
N ARG A 118 -1.35 15.43 -5.65
CA ARG A 118 -1.62 15.70 -7.06
C ARG A 118 -0.33 15.57 -7.87
N LEU A 119 -0.37 14.79 -8.94
CA LEU A 119 0.71 14.76 -9.91
C LEU A 119 0.42 15.88 -10.91
N ASP A 120 1.10 17.03 -10.77
CA ASP A 120 1.07 18.05 -11.81
C ASP A 120 1.61 17.41 -13.11
N GLU A 121 0.78 17.33 -14.15
CA GLU A 121 1.23 16.94 -15.49
C GLU A 121 2.18 17.99 -16.08
N PRO A 122 3.08 17.62 -17.02
CA PRO A 122 4.18 18.47 -17.45
C PRO A 122 3.65 19.79 -18.00
N SER A 123 4.33 20.88 -17.67
CA SER A 123 4.10 22.20 -18.25
C SER A 123 3.96 22.07 -19.78
N LEU A 124 2.73 22.19 -20.28
CA LEU A 124 2.48 22.54 -21.67
C LEU A 124 3.01 23.96 -21.85
N GLU A 125 4.31 24.08 -22.11
CA GLU A 125 4.88 25.26 -22.73
C GLU A 125 4.28 25.36 -24.13
N VAL A 126 3.14 26.06 -24.22
CA VAL A 126 2.66 26.58 -25.50
C VAL A 126 3.65 27.66 -25.91
N ARG A 127 4.68 27.28 -26.66
CA ARG A 127 5.43 28.21 -27.49
C ARG A 127 4.50 28.68 -28.61
N THR A 128 3.86 29.83 -28.39
CA THR A 128 3.36 30.70 -29.46
C THR A 128 4.52 31.29 -30.25
#